data_AF-A0A4Y3VH12-F1
#
_entry.id   AF-A0A4Y3VH12-F1
#
_cell.length_a   1.000
_cell.length_b   1.000
_cell.length_c   1.000
_cell.angle_alpha   90.00
_cell.angle_beta   90.00
_cell.angle_gamma   90.00
#
_symmetry.space_group_name_H-M   'P 1'
#
loop_
_entity.id
_entity.type
_entity.pdbx_description
1 polymer ?
#
loop_
_entity_poly.entity_id
_entity_poly.type
_entity_poly.pdbx_seq_one_letter_code
_entity_poly.pdbx_strand_id
1 'polypeptide(L)'
;MTMQRDVHDELRARLHEAAGAHQPDRARILARIERGMTEEAPRAGGHRATLPSAFAWLRVTGATAAVAGVLAVGGYAVASAVKDEPAAPQGKVAVTATPTPSPDATSRPPALPVDPTPRTSPESGESREEETGTPSAPAPPTTQPSAAGVEDGPLWSDGSVDPHSNDFWAQSNVTVKAREQLTRLTVQLRIAQTGGVSSTGAWRSLPEQDFDLTVGEQDGFLVYTWVLKEGRTVPAGEWVFAGQYDHERGGRDAGDDRYTATATAGGRELSVAGDFAAQDDDSSEDDS
;
A
#
# COMPACT_ATOMS: atom_id res chain seq x y z
N MET A 1 38.80 -12.42 18.48
CA MET A 1 37.38 -12.00 18.50
C MET A 1 36.69 -12.58 17.27
N THR A 2 36.64 -13.91 17.20
CA THR A 2 36.31 -14.69 15.97
C THR A 2 35.23 -15.74 16.22
N MET A 3 35.30 -16.46 17.34
CA MET A 3 34.35 -17.54 17.72
C MET A 3 32.87 -17.23 17.48
N GLN A 4 32.42 -15.98 17.68
CA GLN A 4 31.01 -15.64 17.45
C GLN A 4 30.62 -15.67 15.97
N ARG A 5 31.52 -15.33 15.03
CA ARG A 5 31.28 -15.49 13.58
C ARG A 5 31.21 -16.98 13.22
N ASP A 6 32.19 -17.75 13.69
CA ASP A 6 32.31 -19.18 13.40
C ASP A 6 31.01 -19.95 13.76
N VAL A 7 30.38 -19.62 14.90
CA VAL A 7 29.08 -20.19 15.32
C VAL A 7 27.91 -19.80 14.40
N HIS A 8 27.88 -18.57 13.87
CA HIS A 8 26.82 -18.14 12.95
C HIS A 8 26.97 -18.80 11.57
N ASP A 9 28.21 -19.00 11.11
CA ASP A 9 28.49 -19.66 9.84
C ASP A 9 28.20 -21.17 9.92
N GLU A 10 28.49 -21.82 11.05
CA GLU A 10 28.09 -23.20 11.33
C GLU A 10 26.56 -23.35 11.38
N LEU A 11 25.84 -22.43 12.04
CA LEU A 11 24.37 -22.43 12.06
C LEU A 11 23.80 -22.27 10.65
N ARG A 12 24.36 -21.36 9.83
CA ARG A 12 23.94 -21.17 8.44
C ARG A 12 24.17 -22.44 7.61
N ALA A 13 25.31 -23.12 7.78
CA ALA A 13 25.62 -24.36 7.10
C ALA A 13 24.61 -25.48 7.45
N ARG A 14 24.32 -25.68 8.75
CA ARG A 14 23.33 -26.67 9.21
C ARG A 14 21.91 -26.38 8.71
N LEU A 15 21.51 -25.10 8.64
CA LEU A 15 20.22 -24.70 8.07
C LEU A 15 20.17 -24.97 6.56
N HIS A 16 21.27 -24.74 5.83
CA HIS A 16 21.34 -25.01 4.39
C HIS A 16 21.31 -26.51 4.07
N GLU A 17 22.00 -27.32 4.89
CA GLU A 17 21.96 -28.79 4.83
C GLU A 17 20.54 -29.32 5.12
N ALA A 18 19.89 -28.83 6.19
CA ALA A 18 18.51 -29.20 6.53
C ALA A 18 17.50 -28.81 5.44
N ALA A 19 17.69 -27.63 4.82
CA ALA A 19 16.87 -27.18 3.69
C ALA A 19 17.10 -28.04 2.43
N GLY A 20 18.36 -28.43 2.15
CA GLY A 20 18.71 -29.32 1.03
C GLY A 20 18.20 -30.75 1.20
N ALA A 21 18.12 -31.24 2.44
CA ALA A 21 17.54 -32.54 2.78
C ALA A 21 15.99 -32.54 2.79
N HIS A 22 15.35 -31.36 2.82
CA HIS A 22 13.89 -31.28 2.83
C HIS A 22 13.30 -31.51 1.44
N GLN A 23 12.77 -32.71 1.21
CA GLN A 23 12.05 -33.04 -0.01
C GLN A 23 10.53 -32.86 0.19
N PRO A 24 9.91 -31.81 -0.39
CA PRO A 24 8.49 -31.54 -0.18
C PRO A 24 7.61 -32.62 -0.83
N ASP A 25 6.54 -33.01 -0.13
CA ASP A 25 5.55 -33.97 -0.61
C ASP A 25 4.72 -33.37 -1.76
N ARG A 26 5.20 -33.59 -2.99
CA ARG A 26 4.55 -33.14 -4.22
C ARG A 26 3.16 -33.75 -4.41
N ALA A 27 2.90 -34.96 -3.93
CA ALA A 27 1.59 -35.59 -4.06
C ALA A 27 0.55 -34.85 -3.19
N ARG A 28 0.92 -34.50 -1.95
CA ARG A 28 0.08 -33.69 -1.05
C ARG A 28 -0.13 -32.26 -1.57
N ILE A 29 0.90 -31.64 -2.15
CA ILE A 29 0.80 -30.30 -2.75
C ILE A 29 -0.15 -30.32 -3.95
N LEU A 30 0.00 -31.27 -4.87
CA LEU A 30 -0.89 -31.41 -6.03
C LEU A 30 -2.32 -31.74 -5.62
N ALA A 31 -2.54 -32.64 -4.66
CA ALA A 31 -3.87 -32.96 -4.14
C ALA A 31 -4.55 -31.76 -3.42
N ARG A 32 -3.77 -30.81 -2.88
CA ARG A 32 -4.29 -29.54 -2.34
C ARG A 32 -4.74 -28.61 -3.48
N ILE A 33 -3.96 -28.52 -4.56
CA ILE A 33 -4.23 -27.68 -5.72
C ILE A 33 -5.44 -28.22 -6.52
N GLU A 34 -5.48 -29.52 -6.80
CA GLU A 34 -6.61 -30.18 -7.47
C GLU A 34 -7.93 -30.01 -6.69
N ARG A 35 -7.88 -30.02 -5.35
CA ARG A 35 -9.05 -29.71 -4.51
C ARG A 35 -9.50 -28.26 -4.66
N GLY A 36 -8.57 -27.30 -4.64
CA GLY A 36 -8.90 -25.89 -4.90
C GLY A 36 -9.55 -25.70 -6.27
N MET A 37 -8.96 -26.25 -7.32
CA MET A 37 -9.47 -26.14 -8.70
C MET A 37 -10.80 -26.88 -8.93
N THR A 38 -11.21 -27.81 -8.05
CA THR A 38 -12.51 -28.52 -8.15
C THR A 38 -13.59 -27.95 -7.22
N GLU A 39 -13.20 -27.11 -6.26
CA GLU A 39 -14.10 -26.26 -5.48
C GLU A 39 -14.42 -24.95 -6.24
N GLU A 40 -13.53 -24.50 -7.13
CA GLU A 40 -13.68 -23.29 -7.98
C GLU A 40 -14.52 -23.50 -9.26
N ALA A 41 -15.63 -24.22 -9.13
CA ALA A 41 -16.72 -24.24 -10.11
C ALA A 41 -17.95 -23.55 -9.49
N PRO A 42 -18.62 -22.59 -10.17
CA PRO A 42 -19.66 -21.78 -9.56
C PRO A 42 -20.90 -22.63 -9.23
N ARG A 43 -21.00 -23.07 -7.96
CA ARG A 43 -22.13 -23.89 -7.48
C ARG A 43 -23.33 -23.04 -7.10
N ALA A 44 -24.16 -22.76 -8.10
CA ALA A 44 -25.56 -22.45 -7.89
C ALA A 44 -26.36 -23.73 -7.50
N GLY A 45 -26.88 -23.81 -6.27
CA GLY A 45 -27.81 -24.86 -5.78
C GLY A 45 -27.21 -26.27 -5.57
N GLY A 46 -27.74 -27.18 -4.74
CA GLY A 46 -28.93 -27.24 -3.87
C GLY A 46 -29.17 -28.72 -3.43
N HIS A 47 -30.18 -29.16 -2.66
CA HIS A 47 -31.30 -28.54 -1.92
C HIS A 47 -31.81 -29.53 -0.83
N ARG A 48 -32.36 -29.04 0.31
CA ARG A 48 -33.42 -29.75 1.08
C ARG A 48 -34.21 -28.74 1.97
N ALA A 49 -35.04 -27.87 1.42
CA ALA A 49 -36.41 -28.11 0.92
C ALA A 49 -37.50 -28.19 2.01
N THR A 50 -38.34 -27.15 2.09
CA THR A 50 -39.79 -27.28 2.37
C THR A 50 -40.59 -26.05 1.88
N LEU A 51 -41.61 -26.34 1.06
CA LEU A 51 -42.82 -25.53 0.76
C LEU A 51 -42.72 -24.31 -0.20
N PRO A 52 -43.83 -23.96 -0.89
CA PRO A 52 -43.76 -23.19 -2.14
C PRO A 52 -44.40 -21.79 -2.08
N SER A 53 -43.85 -20.83 -2.85
CA SER A 53 -44.50 -19.55 -3.13
C SER A 53 -44.32 -19.14 -4.61
N ALA A 54 -45.33 -19.43 -5.43
CA ALA A 54 -45.33 -19.17 -6.87
C ALA A 54 -45.54 -17.67 -7.24
N PHE A 55 -44.99 -16.74 -6.46
CA PHE A 55 -45.31 -15.31 -6.52
C PHE A 55 -44.10 -14.35 -6.47
N ALA A 56 -42.85 -14.86 -6.49
CA ALA A 56 -41.64 -14.04 -6.41
C ALA A 56 -40.89 -13.82 -7.74
N TRP A 57 -41.30 -14.46 -8.84
CA TRP A 57 -40.64 -14.32 -10.16
C TRP A 57 -41.52 -13.60 -11.19
N LEU A 58 -41.96 -12.37 -10.86
CA LEU A 58 -42.75 -11.55 -11.79
C LEU A 58 -42.56 -10.02 -11.66
N ARG A 59 -41.36 -9.52 -11.29
CA ARG A 59 -41.01 -8.07 -11.36
C ARG A 59 -39.55 -7.75 -11.68
N VAL A 60 -38.95 -8.37 -12.72
CA VAL A 60 -37.68 -7.88 -13.31
C VAL A 60 -37.71 -7.91 -14.86
N THR A 61 -38.88 -7.67 -15.45
CA THR A 61 -39.06 -7.56 -16.92
C THR A 61 -40.00 -6.41 -17.23
N GLY A 62 -39.44 -5.20 -17.35
CA GLY A 62 -40.25 -3.98 -17.50
C GLY A 62 -39.50 -2.69 -17.86
N ALA A 63 -38.30 -2.75 -18.48
CA ALA A 63 -37.55 -1.55 -18.83
C ALA A 63 -36.57 -1.67 -20.03
N THR A 64 -36.77 -2.58 -21.00
CA THR A 64 -35.96 -2.63 -22.25
C THR A 64 -36.80 -3.04 -23.47
N ALA A 65 -37.77 -2.19 -23.82
CA ALA A 65 -38.63 -2.36 -25.01
C ALA A 65 -38.51 -1.21 -26.02
N ALA A 66 -37.27 -0.88 -26.44
CA ALA A 66 -36.97 -0.13 -27.65
C ALA A 66 -35.50 -0.36 -28.05
N VAL A 67 -35.20 -0.36 -29.36
CA VAL A 67 -33.84 -0.47 -29.96
C VAL A 67 -33.13 -1.84 -29.83
N ALA A 68 -33.69 -2.87 -30.48
CA ALA A 68 -32.92 -4.01 -31.01
C ALA A 68 -33.58 -4.66 -32.26
N GLY A 69 -34.43 -3.92 -32.96
CA GLY A 69 -35.24 -4.42 -34.09
C GLY A 69 -34.53 -4.44 -35.45
N VAL A 70 -33.24 -4.13 -35.51
CA VAL A 70 -32.45 -4.08 -36.76
C VAL A 70 -31.05 -4.63 -36.50
N LEU A 71 -30.88 -5.95 -36.66
CA LEU A 71 -29.68 -6.62 -37.17
C LEU A 71 -29.96 -8.12 -37.47
N ALA A 72 -31.21 -8.45 -37.79
CA ALA A 72 -31.65 -9.82 -38.11
C ALA A 72 -31.61 -10.14 -39.62
N VAL A 73 -30.60 -9.64 -40.33
CA VAL A 73 -30.28 -10.01 -41.72
C VAL A 73 -28.76 -9.92 -41.91
N GLY A 74 -28.07 -11.05 -42.01
CA GLY A 74 -26.62 -11.08 -42.31
C GLY A 74 -25.79 -12.15 -41.58
N GLY A 75 -26.21 -13.42 -41.63
CA GLY A 75 -25.52 -14.49 -40.88
C GLY A 75 -25.72 -15.92 -41.37
N TYR A 76 -26.08 -16.12 -42.65
CA TYR A 76 -26.18 -17.48 -43.21
C TYR A 76 -25.83 -17.54 -44.71
N ALA A 77 -24.54 -17.70 -45.03
CA ALA A 77 -24.06 -18.29 -46.28
C ALA A 77 -22.56 -18.63 -46.18
N VAL A 78 -22.13 -19.63 -46.96
CA VAL A 78 -20.74 -20.03 -47.21
C VAL A 78 -20.02 -20.75 -46.06
N ALA A 79 -20.41 -22.01 -45.85
CA ALA A 79 -19.45 -23.05 -45.52
C ALA A 79 -18.97 -23.71 -46.83
N SER A 80 -17.75 -23.40 -47.29
CA SER A 80 -16.93 -24.25 -48.18
C SER A 80 -15.64 -23.55 -48.65
N ALA A 81 -14.48 -24.13 -48.31
CA ALA A 81 -13.40 -24.52 -49.23
C ALA A 81 -12.03 -24.68 -48.53
N VAL A 82 -11.22 -25.63 -49.02
CA VAL A 82 -9.80 -25.90 -48.68
C VAL A 82 -9.55 -26.37 -47.23
N LYS A 83 -9.32 -27.66 -46.92
CA LYS A 83 -8.44 -28.73 -47.46
C LYS A 83 -7.03 -28.72 -46.83
N ASP A 84 -6.53 -29.94 -46.56
CA ASP A 84 -5.29 -30.37 -45.90
C ASP A 84 -4.04 -29.50 -46.23
N GLU A 85 -3.00 -29.32 -45.39
CA GLU A 85 -2.16 -30.38 -44.75
C GLU A 85 -1.30 -29.78 -43.56
N PRO A 86 -0.08 -30.24 -43.12
CA PRO A 86 0.18 -30.46 -41.68
C PRO A 86 1.39 -29.69 -41.04
N ALA A 87 1.76 -30.11 -39.82
CA ALA A 87 2.95 -29.74 -39.01
C ALA A 87 2.93 -28.35 -38.33
N ALA A 88 3.50 -28.08 -37.15
CA ALA A 88 4.09 -28.81 -36.00
C ALA A 88 4.59 -27.68 -35.03
N PRO A 89 5.42 -28.00 -34.01
CA PRO A 89 5.01 -28.37 -32.66
C PRO A 89 4.97 -27.19 -31.67
N GLN A 90 4.41 -27.43 -30.47
CA GLN A 90 4.37 -26.45 -29.38
C GLN A 90 5.77 -25.99 -28.96
N GLY A 91 5.98 -24.68 -28.92
CA GLY A 91 7.24 -24.05 -28.50
C GLY A 91 7.53 -24.31 -27.02
N LYS A 92 8.58 -25.10 -26.76
CA LYS A 92 9.12 -25.30 -25.40
C LYS A 92 9.75 -24.00 -24.90
N VAL A 93 9.21 -23.43 -23.82
CA VAL A 93 9.89 -22.34 -23.11
C VAL A 93 11.06 -22.94 -22.33
N ALA A 94 12.29 -22.66 -22.77
CA ALA A 94 13.50 -23.03 -22.06
C ALA A 94 13.79 -22.01 -20.96
N VAL A 95 13.73 -22.43 -19.69
CA VAL A 95 14.23 -21.64 -18.56
C VAL A 95 15.62 -22.15 -18.20
N THR A 96 16.64 -21.37 -18.58
CA THR A 96 18.03 -21.61 -18.20
C THR A 96 18.68 -20.31 -17.76
N ALA A 97 18.73 -20.08 -16.44
CA ALA A 97 19.83 -19.40 -15.76
C ALA A 97 19.72 -19.59 -14.25
N THR A 98 20.75 -20.16 -13.64
CA THR A 98 20.92 -20.24 -12.18
C THR A 98 21.20 -18.84 -11.61
N PRO A 99 20.63 -18.42 -10.48
CA PRO A 99 21.02 -17.16 -9.84
C PRO A 99 22.45 -17.26 -9.29
N THR A 100 23.31 -16.34 -9.72
CA THR A 100 24.66 -16.12 -9.16
C THR A 100 24.56 -15.51 -7.75
N PRO A 101 25.33 -15.96 -6.75
CA PRO A 101 25.29 -15.40 -5.41
C PRO A 101 25.89 -13.98 -5.36
N SER A 102 25.27 -13.09 -4.56
CA SER A 102 25.80 -11.75 -4.27
C SER A 102 27.02 -11.81 -3.31
N PRO A 103 28.01 -10.91 -3.46
CA PRO A 103 29.18 -10.86 -2.57
C PRO A 103 28.89 -10.22 -1.19
N ASP A 104 29.72 -10.58 -0.21
CA ASP A 104 29.57 -10.27 1.22
C ASP A 104 29.54 -8.79 1.63
N ALA A 105 28.72 -8.51 2.65
CA ALA A 105 28.66 -7.22 3.32
C ALA A 105 29.87 -6.99 4.24
N THR A 106 30.75 -6.05 3.88
CA THR A 106 31.87 -5.64 4.73
C THR A 106 31.40 -4.74 5.88
N SER A 107 31.20 -5.32 7.06
CA SER A 107 30.96 -4.57 8.30
C SER A 107 32.27 -4.12 8.94
N ARG A 108 32.51 -2.80 8.99
CA ARG A 108 33.60 -2.17 9.75
C ARG A 108 33.09 -0.86 10.41
N PRO A 109 33.17 -0.71 11.74
CA PRO A 109 32.84 0.55 12.41
C PRO A 109 34.00 1.56 12.33
N PRO A 110 33.74 2.87 12.16
CA PRO A 110 34.73 3.92 12.36
C PRO A 110 35.05 4.12 13.86
N ALA A 111 36.32 4.38 14.18
CA ALA A 111 36.78 4.69 15.53
C ALA A 111 36.69 6.20 15.83
N LEU A 112 36.43 6.54 17.10
CA LEU A 112 36.41 7.91 17.60
C LEU A 112 37.83 8.49 17.75
N PRO A 113 38.09 9.73 17.30
CA PRO A 113 39.30 10.48 17.68
C PRO A 113 39.21 11.02 19.12
N VAL A 114 40.35 11.09 19.80
CA VAL A 114 40.54 11.70 21.12
C VAL A 114 41.50 12.90 21.04
N ASP A 115 41.68 13.59 22.17
CA ASP A 115 42.67 14.64 22.49
C ASP A 115 42.42 16.08 21.98
N PRO A 116 43.01 17.11 22.64
CA PRO A 116 43.31 17.22 24.09
C PRO A 116 42.93 18.60 24.70
N THR A 117 42.82 18.67 26.03
CA THR A 117 42.78 19.94 26.78
C THR A 117 44.17 20.44 27.18
N PRO A 118 44.36 21.77 27.22
CA PRO A 118 45.22 22.40 28.23
C PRO A 118 44.46 23.40 29.13
N ARG A 119 44.94 23.54 30.36
CA ARG A 119 44.52 24.52 31.40
C ARG A 119 45.06 25.93 31.03
N THR A 120 44.69 27.07 31.62
CA THR A 120 44.32 27.39 33.02
C THR A 120 43.64 28.78 33.14
N SER A 121 42.94 29.01 34.26
CA SER A 121 42.30 30.28 34.74
C SER A 121 43.30 31.42 35.10
N PRO A 122 42.93 32.68 35.51
CA PRO A 122 41.81 33.01 36.43
C PRO A 122 41.03 34.37 36.31
N GLU A 123 39.87 34.35 36.98
CA GLU A 123 39.22 35.36 37.84
C GLU A 123 38.80 36.80 37.42
N SER A 124 37.50 37.04 37.73
CA SER A 124 36.94 38.18 38.49
C SER A 124 36.69 39.52 37.80
N GLY A 125 35.41 39.93 37.81
CA GLY A 125 34.90 41.18 37.24
C GLY A 125 33.38 41.30 37.38
N GLU A 126 32.86 41.30 38.60
CA GLU A 126 31.44 41.47 38.90
C GLU A 126 31.01 42.94 38.71
N SER A 127 29.99 43.20 37.87
CA SER A 127 28.94 44.23 38.10
C SER A 127 28.07 44.51 36.86
N ARG A 128 26.81 44.84 37.17
CA ARG A 128 25.87 45.71 36.42
C ARG A 128 24.87 45.04 35.47
N GLU A 129 23.65 44.99 35.98
CA GLU A 129 22.38 44.90 35.26
C GLU A 129 22.26 46.03 34.23
N GLU A 130 21.67 45.75 33.06
CA GLU A 130 20.65 46.61 32.46
C GLU A 130 20.00 45.89 31.26
N GLU A 131 18.68 46.05 31.12
CA GLU A 131 17.86 45.33 30.16
C GLU A 131 18.08 45.85 28.73
N THR A 132 18.15 44.95 27.74
CA THR A 132 17.76 45.26 26.36
C THR A 132 17.22 43.99 25.71
N GLY A 133 15.90 43.93 25.54
CA GLY A 133 15.25 42.81 24.87
C GLY A 133 15.57 42.79 23.38
N THR A 134 16.37 41.81 22.94
CA THR A 134 16.53 41.50 21.52
C THR A 134 15.17 41.05 20.96
N PRO A 135 14.67 41.61 19.85
CA PRO A 135 13.41 41.17 19.28
C PRO A 135 13.54 39.75 18.74
N SER A 136 12.75 38.81 19.27
CA SER A 136 12.56 37.49 18.67
C SER A 136 12.12 37.67 17.22
N ALA A 137 12.94 37.24 16.27
CA ALA A 137 12.52 37.08 14.90
C ALA A 137 11.35 36.08 14.87
N PRO A 138 10.20 36.41 14.25
CA PRO A 138 9.11 35.46 14.12
C PRO A 138 9.59 34.25 13.34
N ALA A 139 9.36 33.04 13.87
CA ALA A 139 9.43 31.85 13.04
C ALA A 139 8.44 32.04 11.87
N PRO A 140 8.84 31.76 10.62
CA PRO A 140 7.92 31.87 9.49
C PRO A 140 6.75 30.92 9.74
N PRO A 141 5.48 31.36 9.61
CA PRO A 141 4.36 30.44 9.67
C PRO A 141 4.51 29.45 8.51
N THR A 142 4.59 28.16 8.83
CA THR A 142 4.50 27.08 7.84
C THR A 142 3.06 27.04 7.34
N THR A 143 2.69 28.02 6.51
CA THR A 143 1.38 28.11 5.88
C THR A 143 1.29 26.97 4.86
N GLN A 144 0.87 25.79 5.32
CA GLN A 144 0.50 24.70 4.42
C GLN A 144 -0.50 25.25 3.41
N PRO A 145 -0.31 25.01 2.09
CA PRO A 145 -1.28 25.39 1.09
C PRO A 145 -2.65 24.80 1.46
N SER A 146 -3.67 25.65 1.55
CA SER A 146 -5.03 25.20 1.83
C SER A 146 -5.46 24.26 0.71
N ALA A 147 -5.60 22.97 1.03
CA ALA A 147 -5.84 21.92 0.05
C ALA A 147 -7.18 22.16 -0.67
N ALA A 148 -7.20 22.01 -1.99
CA ALA A 148 -8.33 22.42 -2.83
C ALA A 148 -9.50 21.42 -2.86
N GLY A 149 -9.49 20.42 -1.96
CA GLY A 149 -10.29 19.20 -2.07
C GLY A 149 -9.52 18.10 -2.82
N VAL A 150 -10.24 17.18 -3.47
CA VAL A 150 -9.65 15.97 -4.09
C VAL A 150 -8.93 16.21 -5.43
N GLU A 151 -9.02 17.40 -6.03
CA GLU A 151 -8.37 17.71 -7.32
C GLU A 151 -7.79 19.13 -7.35
N ASP A 152 -6.54 19.25 -7.80
CA ASP A 152 -5.85 20.52 -8.09
C ASP A 152 -5.05 20.39 -9.40
N GLY A 153 -5.64 20.89 -10.49
CA GLY A 153 -5.02 20.91 -11.82
C GLY A 153 -4.68 19.51 -12.36
N PRO A 154 -3.39 19.16 -12.54
CA PRO A 154 -2.99 17.83 -12.99
C PRO A 154 -2.95 16.78 -11.86
N LEU A 155 -3.18 17.15 -10.59
CA LEU A 155 -3.15 16.28 -9.42
C LEU A 155 -4.57 15.95 -8.94
N TRP A 156 -4.84 14.68 -8.69
CA TRP A 156 -6.08 14.19 -8.08
C TRP A 156 -5.75 13.15 -7.00
N SER A 157 -6.61 12.99 -6.00
CA SER A 157 -6.45 12.00 -4.92
C SER A 157 -7.76 11.40 -4.45
N ASP A 158 -7.67 10.25 -3.77
CA ASP A 158 -8.79 9.55 -3.14
C ASP A 158 -8.32 8.69 -1.97
N GLY A 159 -9.20 8.50 -0.97
CA GLY A 159 -8.92 7.78 0.28
C GLY A 159 -9.89 6.61 0.47
N SER A 160 -9.37 5.42 0.70
CA SER A 160 -10.19 4.21 0.93
C SER A 160 -9.58 3.27 1.95
N VAL A 161 -10.42 2.63 2.77
CA VAL A 161 -10.02 1.49 3.60
C VAL A 161 -9.97 0.24 2.70
N ASP A 162 -8.93 -0.57 2.84
CA ASP A 162 -8.74 -1.77 2.03
C ASP A 162 -9.81 -2.83 2.37
N PRO A 163 -10.52 -3.40 1.38
CA PRO A 163 -11.58 -4.38 1.62
C PRO A 163 -11.09 -5.73 2.18
N HIS A 164 -9.77 -5.94 2.28
CA HIS A 164 -9.17 -7.11 2.95
C HIS A 164 -8.75 -6.82 4.41
N SER A 165 -9.13 -5.67 4.94
CA SER A 165 -9.13 -5.39 6.39
C SER A 165 -10.04 -6.39 7.14
N ASN A 166 -9.84 -6.55 8.45
CA ASN A 166 -10.52 -7.54 9.28
C ASN A 166 -10.72 -7.05 10.72
N ASP A 167 -11.41 -7.83 11.56
CA ASP A 167 -11.70 -7.56 12.98
C ASP A 167 -10.58 -6.89 13.80
N PHE A 168 -9.29 -7.09 13.49
CA PHE A 168 -8.17 -6.65 14.32
C PHE A 168 -7.16 -5.75 13.59
N TRP A 169 -7.28 -5.62 12.28
CA TRP A 169 -6.25 -5.04 11.43
C TRP A 169 -6.86 -4.41 10.18
N ALA A 170 -6.38 -3.23 9.82
CA ALA A 170 -6.80 -2.52 8.62
C ALA A 170 -5.63 -1.89 7.87
N GLN A 171 -5.91 -1.56 6.60
CA GLN A 171 -5.03 -0.78 5.75
C GLN A 171 -5.81 0.39 5.15
N SER A 172 -5.28 1.60 5.27
CA SER A 172 -5.83 2.80 4.63
C SER A 172 -4.97 3.20 3.44
N ASN A 173 -5.59 3.23 2.26
CA ASN A 173 -5.01 3.49 0.96
C ASN A 173 -5.27 4.94 0.54
N VAL A 174 -4.22 5.69 0.20
CA VAL A 174 -4.29 6.98 -0.49
C VAL A 174 -3.87 6.77 -1.94
N THR A 175 -4.81 6.91 -2.87
CA THR A 175 -4.55 6.91 -4.31
C THR A 175 -4.23 8.34 -4.76
N VAL A 176 -3.16 8.51 -5.54
CA VAL A 176 -2.75 9.78 -6.14
C VAL A 176 -2.63 9.59 -7.66
N LYS A 177 -3.37 10.38 -8.43
CA LYS A 177 -3.29 10.44 -9.89
C LYS A 177 -2.58 11.73 -10.30
N ALA A 178 -1.57 11.61 -11.16
CA ALA A 178 -0.81 12.72 -11.69
C ALA A 178 -0.85 12.69 -13.23
N ARG A 179 -1.38 13.73 -13.85
CA ARG A 179 -1.42 13.90 -15.32
C ARG A 179 -0.10 14.40 -15.90
N GLU A 180 0.79 14.91 -15.04
CA GLU A 180 2.12 15.41 -15.35
C GLU A 180 3.17 14.76 -14.43
N GLN A 181 4.46 14.84 -14.79
CA GLN A 181 5.54 14.41 -13.91
C GLN A 181 5.65 15.34 -12.69
N LEU A 182 5.70 14.76 -11.49
CA LEU A 182 5.93 15.50 -10.25
C LEU A 182 7.43 15.51 -9.91
N THR A 183 7.96 16.67 -9.53
CA THR A 183 9.34 16.85 -9.04
C THR A 183 9.44 16.96 -7.52
N ARG A 184 8.29 17.12 -6.85
CA ARG A 184 8.10 16.98 -5.41
C ARG A 184 6.76 16.29 -5.18
N LEU A 185 6.70 15.44 -4.15
CA LEU A 185 5.47 14.86 -3.63
C LEU A 185 5.66 14.60 -2.14
N THR A 186 4.73 15.10 -1.33
CA THR A 186 4.58 14.70 0.07
C THR A 186 3.16 14.18 0.23
N VAL A 187 3.00 12.96 0.77
CA VAL A 187 1.71 12.38 1.13
C VAL A 187 1.69 12.19 2.63
N GLN A 188 0.68 12.73 3.31
CA GLN A 188 0.42 12.48 4.73
C GLN A 188 -0.92 11.77 4.89
N LEU A 189 -0.91 10.63 5.56
CA LEU A 189 -2.09 9.87 5.99
C LEU A 189 -2.20 9.98 7.52
N ARG A 190 -3.38 10.33 8.02
CA ARG A 190 -3.67 10.47 9.46
C ARG A 190 -4.85 9.56 9.82
N ILE A 191 -4.56 8.49 10.55
CA ILE A 191 -5.54 7.51 11.04
C ILE A 191 -5.87 7.87 12.48
N ALA A 192 -7.14 8.11 12.81
CA ALA A 192 -7.61 8.47 14.14
C ALA A 192 -7.31 7.38 15.16
N GLN A 193 -6.92 7.74 16.39
CA GLN A 193 -6.79 6.79 17.49
C GLN A 193 -8.17 6.53 18.09
N THR A 194 -8.82 5.48 17.61
CA THR A 194 -10.15 5.01 18.06
C THR A 194 -10.09 3.87 19.08
N GLY A 195 -8.89 3.42 19.44
CA GLY A 195 -8.66 2.25 20.31
C GLY A 195 -7.70 1.26 19.64
N GLY A 196 -6.61 0.91 20.34
CA GLY A 196 -5.62 -0.08 19.89
C GLY A 196 -4.81 0.27 18.63
N VAL A 197 -5.00 1.46 18.04
CA VAL A 197 -4.42 1.79 16.73
C VAL A 197 -2.90 1.87 16.82
N SER A 198 -2.20 0.98 16.09
CA SER A 198 -0.74 0.96 16.07
C SER A 198 -0.19 0.44 14.75
N SER A 199 0.94 1.00 14.28
CA SER A 199 1.48 0.68 12.95
C SER A 199 2.04 -0.74 12.87
N THR A 200 1.57 -1.51 11.90
CA THR A 200 2.14 -2.81 11.50
C THR A 200 3.00 -2.72 10.25
N GLY A 201 2.92 -1.61 9.49
CA GLY A 201 3.71 -1.43 8.29
C GLY A 201 3.19 -0.33 7.36
N ALA A 202 3.85 -0.21 6.22
CA ALA A 202 3.49 0.72 5.15
C ALA A 202 3.89 0.14 3.79
N TRP A 203 3.16 0.49 2.73
CA TRP A 203 3.47 0.10 1.36
C TRP A 203 3.27 1.27 0.39
N ARG A 204 3.91 1.22 -0.79
CA ARG A 204 3.58 2.09 -1.92
C ARG A 204 3.86 1.41 -3.25
N SER A 205 3.14 1.82 -4.29
CA SER A 205 3.37 1.36 -5.67
C SER A 205 4.63 1.95 -6.31
N LEU A 206 5.11 3.10 -5.79
CA LEU A 206 6.33 3.76 -6.24
C LEU A 206 7.58 3.18 -5.56
N PRO A 207 8.78 3.28 -6.17
CA PRO A 207 9.97 2.64 -5.64
C PRO A 207 10.36 3.13 -4.24
N GLU A 208 10.59 2.20 -3.32
CA GLU A 208 10.86 2.47 -1.91
C GLU A 208 11.97 3.50 -1.71
N GLN A 209 13.11 3.31 -2.38
CA GLN A 209 14.32 4.08 -2.17
C GLN A 209 14.19 5.56 -2.53
N ASP A 210 13.18 5.94 -3.32
CA ASP A 210 12.96 7.30 -3.79
C ASP A 210 12.20 8.17 -2.77
N PHE A 211 11.71 7.57 -1.68
CA PHE A 211 10.98 8.25 -0.61
C PHE A 211 11.67 8.09 0.74
N ASP A 212 11.54 9.09 1.60
CA ASP A 212 11.65 8.94 3.05
C ASP A 212 10.27 8.74 3.65
N LEU A 213 10.16 7.86 4.66
CA LEU A 213 8.94 7.56 5.38
C LEU A 213 9.15 7.81 6.86
N THR A 214 8.27 8.60 7.48
CA THR A 214 8.12 8.69 8.93
C THR A 214 6.75 8.15 9.35
N VAL A 215 6.72 7.45 10.48
CA VAL A 215 5.48 6.96 11.10
C VAL A 215 5.55 7.25 12.60
N GLY A 216 4.48 7.78 13.17
CA GLY A 216 4.39 8.06 14.60
C GLY A 216 3.04 8.60 15.02
N GLU A 217 2.79 8.63 16.33
CA GLU A 217 1.58 9.23 16.90
C GLU A 217 1.72 10.75 17.01
N GLN A 218 0.70 11.49 16.58
CA GLN A 218 0.64 12.94 16.69
C GLN A 218 -0.82 13.41 16.84
N ASP A 219 -1.11 14.19 17.88
CA ASP A 219 -2.40 14.86 18.13
C ASP A 219 -3.61 13.91 18.15
N GLY A 220 -3.44 12.65 18.61
CA GLY A 220 -4.49 11.63 18.60
C GLY A 220 -4.63 10.88 17.28
N PHE A 221 -3.63 10.94 16.39
CA PHE A 221 -3.60 10.22 15.12
C PHE A 221 -2.33 9.40 14.98
N LEU A 222 -2.42 8.20 14.41
CA LEU A 222 -1.27 7.53 13.81
C LEU A 222 -1.01 8.17 12.44
N VAL A 223 0.14 8.80 12.27
CA VAL A 223 0.48 9.59 11.09
C VAL A 223 1.60 8.91 10.31
N TYR A 224 1.33 8.65 9.03
CA TYR A 224 2.33 8.24 8.03
C TYR A 224 2.63 9.43 7.14
N THR A 225 3.91 9.75 6.92
CA THR A 225 4.32 10.78 5.96
C THR A 225 5.39 10.24 5.03
N TRP A 226 5.07 10.19 3.73
CA TRP A 226 6.01 9.88 2.66
C TRP A 226 6.47 11.17 1.99
N VAL A 227 7.78 11.38 1.88
CA VAL A 227 8.38 12.54 1.20
C VAL A 227 9.27 12.06 0.06
N LEU A 228 9.01 12.52 -1.15
CA LEU A 228 9.86 12.26 -2.33
C LEU A 228 11.22 12.94 -2.13
N LYS A 229 12.30 12.18 -2.27
CA LYS A 229 13.68 12.66 -2.13
C LYS A 229 14.05 13.66 -3.22
N GLU A 230 14.92 14.60 -2.88
CA GLU A 230 15.41 15.59 -3.86
C GLU A 230 16.06 14.92 -5.08
N GLY A 231 15.78 15.46 -6.26
CA GLY A 231 16.26 14.93 -7.54
C GLY A 231 15.54 13.66 -8.02
N ARG A 232 14.58 13.12 -7.27
CA ARG A 232 13.65 12.07 -7.74
C ARG A 232 12.41 12.69 -8.38
N THR A 233 11.70 11.88 -9.16
CA THR A 233 10.47 12.28 -9.84
C THR A 233 9.43 11.17 -9.78
N VAL A 234 8.16 11.56 -9.73
CA VAL A 234 7.03 10.65 -9.89
C VAL A 234 6.51 10.80 -11.32
N PRO A 235 6.48 9.75 -12.14
CA PRO A 235 5.96 9.85 -13.50
C PRO A 235 4.44 10.10 -13.50
N ALA A 236 3.93 10.64 -14.61
CA ALA A 236 2.49 10.71 -14.83
C ALA A 236 1.88 9.30 -14.79
N GLY A 237 0.75 9.13 -14.11
CA GLY A 237 0.17 7.82 -13.81
C GLY A 237 -0.71 7.85 -12.56
N GLU A 238 -0.97 6.67 -12.03
CA GLU A 238 -1.76 6.42 -10.82
C GLU A 238 -0.91 5.63 -9.84
N TRP A 239 -0.86 6.10 -8.59
CA TRP A 239 0.07 5.60 -7.56
C TRP A 239 -0.67 5.47 -6.23
N VAL A 240 -0.35 4.46 -5.44
CA VAL A 240 -0.98 4.19 -4.15
C VAL A 240 0.06 4.23 -3.04
N PHE A 241 -0.31 4.83 -1.91
CA PHE A 241 0.41 4.82 -0.64
C PHE A 241 -0.51 4.21 0.42
N ALA A 242 0.00 3.29 1.24
CA ALA A 242 -0.83 2.54 2.18
C ALA A 242 -0.20 2.52 3.58
N GLY A 243 -0.97 2.91 4.59
CA GLY A 243 -0.64 2.72 6.01
C GLY A 243 -1.37 1.50 6.56
N GLN A 244 -0.66 0.58 7.20
CA GLN A 244 -1.19 -0.67 7.75
C GLN A 244 -1.09 -0.66 9.28
N TYR A 245 -2.18 -0.98 9.97
CA TYR A 245 -2.29 -0.83 11.42
C TYR A 245 -3.20 -1.89 12.06
N ASP A 246 -2.82 -2.32 13.26
CA ASP A 246 -3.71 -3.04 14.18
C ASP A 246 -4.73 -2.04 14.77
N HIS A 247 -5.88 -2.51 15.23
CA HIS A 247 -6.87 -1.73 15.98
C HIS A 247 -7.61 -2.59 17.02
N GLU A 248 -8.40 -1.95 17.90
CA GLU A 248 -9.33 -2.67 18.77
C GLU A 248 -10.34 -3.51 17.97
N ARG A 249 -10.81 -4.60 18.58
CA ARG A 249 -11.57 -5.62 17.87
C ARG A 249 -12.93 -5.11 17.38
N GLY A 250 -13.15 -5.11 16.07
CA GLY A 250 -14.44 -4.85 15.42
C GLY A 250 -14.28 -4.18 14.05
N GLY A 251 -15.38 -3.67 13.51
CA GLY A 251 -15.34 -2.67 12.45
C GLY A 251 -14.88 -1.34 13.05
N ARG A 252 -13.68 -0.88 12.70
CA ARG A 252 -13.14 0.40 13.17
C ARG A 252 -13.67 1.52 12.28
N ASP A 253 -14.34 2.50 12.88
CA ASP A 253 -14.78 3.71 12.17
C ASP A 253 -13.56 4.49 11.63
N ALA A 254 -13.64 4.84 10.35
CA ALA A 254 -12.61 5.59 9.61
C ALA A 254 -13.06 7.03 9.27
N GLY A 255 -14.26 7.47 9.70
CA GLY A 255 -14.80 8.78 9.35
C GLY A 255 -13.99 9.99 9.84
N ASP A 256 -13.16 9.81 10.88
CA ASP A 256 -12.21 10.83 11.38
C ASP A 256 -10.80 10.73 10.73
N ASP A 257 -10.58 9.75 9.84
CA ASP A 257 -9.33 9.61 9.09
C ASP A 257 -9.29 10.63 7.95
N ARG A 258 -8.11 11.17 7.70
CA ARG A 258 -7.89 12.05 6.55
C ARG A 258 -6.49 11.95 5.99
N TYR A 259 -6.35 12.38 4.75
CA TYR A 259 -5.07 12.49 4.08
C TYR A 259 -4.90 13.87 3.44
N THR A 260 -3.65 14.24 3.20
CA THR A 260 -3.26 15.38 2.37
C THR A 260 -2.12 14.96 1.45
N ALA A 261 -2.08 15.53 0.24
CA ALA A 261 -0.93 15.41 -0.65
C ALA A 261 -0.57 16.77 -1.24
N THR A 262 0.71 17.15 -1.13
CA THR A 262 1.26 18.33 -1.81
C THR A 262 2.27 17.90 -2.86
N ALA A 263 2.30 18.59 -4.00
CA ALA A 263 3.18 18.24 -5.10
C ALA A 263 3.74 19.46 -5.84
N THR A 264 4.73 19.23 -6.70
CA THR A 264 5.18 20.22 -7.67
C THR A 264 5.17 19.62 -9.07
N ALA A 265 4.39 20.21 -9.98
CA ALA A 265 4.31 19.83 -11.40
C ALA A 265 4.52 21.07 -12.28
N GLY A 266 5.34 20.99 -13.33
CA GLY A 266 5.61 22.13 -14.22
C GLY A 266 6.15 23.41 -13.54
N GLY A 267 6.72 23.29 -12.34
CA GLY A 267 7.15 24.43 -11.51
C GLY A 267 6.03 25.10 -10.69
N ARG A 268 4.82 24.57 -10.70
CA ARG A 268 3.69 24.98 -9.86
C ARG A 268 3.54 24.06 -8.66
N GLU A 269 3.27 24.63 -7.49
CA GLU A 269 2.83 23.88 -6.31
C GLU A 269 1.34 23.55 -6.44
N LEU A 270 0.96 22.37 -5.95
CA LEU A 270 -0.40 21.80 -6.00
C LEU A 270 -0.72 21.16 -4.65
N SER A 271 -1.99 21.19 -4.21
CA SER A 271 -2.41 20.60 -2.93
C SER A 271 -3.82 20.00 -2.98
N VAL A 272 -3.90 18.71 -2.64
CA VAL A 272 -5.15 17.95 -2.55
C VAL A 272 -5.31 17.32 -1.16
N ALA A 273 -6.55 17.06 -0.76
CA ALA A 273 -6.90 16.42 0.51
C ALA A 273 -8.26 15.73 0.42
N GLY A 274 -8.49 14.78 1.31
CA GLY A 274 -9.76 14.07 1.45
C GLY A 274 -9.84 13.27 2.74
N ASP A 275 -10.97 12.61 2.90
CA ASP A 275 -11.36 11.76 4.02
C ASP A 275 -11.27 10.27 3.62
N PHE A 276 -11.81 9.41 4.48
CA PHE A 276 -12.03 7.99 4.21
C PHE A 276 -13.50 7.66 4.46
N ALA A 277 -14.12 6.90 3.57
CA ALA A 277 -15.47 6.42 3.79
C ALA A 277 -15.53 5.45 4.97
N ALA A 278 -16.52 5.61 5.85
CA ALA A 278 -16.84 4.62 6.87
C ALA A 278 -17.28 3.30 6.22
N GLN A 279 -17.02 2.17 6.89
CA GLN A 279 -17.76 0.95 6.61
C GLN A 279 -19.14 1.07 7.28
N ASP A 280 -20.20 1.10 6.49
CA ASP A 280 -21.56 1.00 7.02
C ASP A 280 -21.75 -0.40 7.65
N ASP A 281 -21.81 -0.45 8.98
CA ASP A 281 -22.23 -1.65 9.71
C ASP A 281 -23.73 -1.90 9.43
N ASP A 282 -24.04 -2.85 8.56
CA ASP A 282 -25.41 -3.34 8.31
C ASP A 282 -25.93 -4.17 9.51
N SER A 283 -26.06 -3.49 10.64
CA SER A 283 -26.62 -3.99 11.89
C SER A 283 -28.14 -3.99 11.78
N SER A 284 -28.70 -5.10 11.31
CA SER A 284 -30.14 -5.34 11.36
C SER A 284 -30.60 -5.60 12.81
N GLU A 285 -30.80 -4.52 13.55
CA GLU A 285 -31.63 -4.47 14.75
C GLU A 285 -33.09 -4.80 14.37
N ASP A 286 -33.47 -6.08 14.40
CA ASP A 286 -34.88 -6.49 14.35
C ASP A 286 -35.42 -6.51 15.80
N ASP A 287 -35.92 -5.36 16.23
CA ASP A 287 -36.59 -5.15 17.53
C ASP A 287 -38.08 -5.60 17.45
N SER A 288 -38.57 -6.16 18.56
CA SER A 288 -39.98 -6.47 18.91
C SER A 288 -40.62 -7.79 18.40
#